data_AF-A0A3A4NNK1-F1
#
_entry.id   AF-A0A3A4NNK1-F1
#
_cell.length_a   1.000
_cell.length_b   1.000
_cell.length_c   1.000
_cell.angle_alpha   90.00
_cell.angle_beta   90.00
_cell.angle_gamma   90.00
#
_symmetry.space_group_name_H-M   'P 1'
#
loop_
_entity.id
_entity.type
_entity.pdbx_description
1 polymer ?
#
loop_
_entity_poly.entity_id
_entity_poly.type
_entity_poly.pdbx_seq_one_letter_code
_entity_poly.pdbx_strand_id
1 'polypeptide(L)'
;MSRKAGHSRARPSAPGGPEDRGPLKACGGVVLLDFSDETAYRPLSDVTEVDDAVRILLELPGVPADSVQVWVRGDRIEVTGEKPTGFPPGETSFLCLERIFGKFRRVFEVVGSVNLGEVTAIRKDGIMAITIPKIPERRGRERRIPVIEG
;
A
#
# COMPACT_ATOMS: atom_id res chain seq x y z
N MET A 1 40.72 33.17 28.80
CA MET A 1 40.51 33.76 27.46
C MET A 1 39.70 32.76 26.63
N SER A 2 38.49 33.15 26.25
CA SER A 2 37.44 32.28 25.69
C SER A 2 37.57 32.20 24.16
N ARG A 3 37.60 31.00 23.58
CA ARG A 3 37.45 30.79 22.13
C ARG A 3 36.15 30.00 21.90
N LYS A 4 35.12 30.69 21.38
CA LYS A 4 33.86 30.09 20.95
C LYS A 4 34.08 29.30 19.66
N ALA A 5 33.83 27.99 19.69
CA ALA A 5 33.74 27.16 18.50
C ALA A 5 32.37 27.36 17.82
N GLY A 6 32.40 27.85 16.59
CA GLY A 6 31.20 28.03 15.76
C GLY A 6 30.61 26.68 15.36
N HIS A 7 29.35 26.44 15.73
CA HIS A 7 28.57 25.32 15.20
C HIS A 7 27.94 25.76 13.87
N SER A 8 28.48 25.23 12.77
CA SER A 8 27.85 25.31 11.46
C SER A 8 26.58 24.46 11.48
N ARG A 9 25.40 25.09 11.37
CA ARG A 9 24.15 24.36 11.17
C ARG A 9 24.08 23.92 9.70
N ALA A 10 24.19 22.62 9.46
CA ALA A 10 23.86 22.03 8.16
C ALA A 10 22.38 22.33 7.84
N ARG A 11 22.12 22.84 6.64
CA ARG A 11 20.76 23.01 6.10
C ARG A 11 20.14 21.62 5.87
N PRO A 12 18.85 21.42 6.15
CA PRO A 12 18.15 20.25 5.64
C PRO A 12 18.12 20.33 4.11
N SER A 13 18.56 19.27 3.44
CA SER A 13 18.44 19.08 2.00
C SER A 13 16.96 19.06 1.62
N ALA A 14 16.58 19.84 0.61
CA ALA A 14 15.23 19.85 0.06
C ALA A 14 14.81 18.46 -0.42
N PRO A 15 13.52 18.08 -0.35
CA PRO A 15 13.06 16.83 -0.92
C PRO A 15 13.28 16.86 -2.45
N GLY A 16 13.87 15.78 -2.96
CA GLY A 16 14.19 15.60 -4.37
C GLY A 16 12.98 15.81 -5.27
N GLY A 17 13.26 16.31 -6.48
CA GLY A 17 12.25 16.52 -7.51
C GLY A 17 11.58 15.21 -7.97
N PRO A 18 10.62 15.30 -8.90
CA PRO A 18 9.71 14.22 -9.28
C PRO A 18 10.35 12.99 -9.96
N GLU A 19 11.68 12.90 -10.01
CA GLU A 19 12.46 11.88 -10.72
C GLU A 19 12.96 10.75 -9.81
N ASP A 20 12.82 10.84 -8.48
CA ASP A 20 13.19 9.75 -7.55
C ASP A 20 12.07 8.70 -7.39
N ARG A 21 11.43 8.36 -8.52
CA ARG A 21 10.36 7.35 -8.54
C ARG A 21 11.01 5.99 -8.74
N GLY A 22 11.33 5.32 -7.62
CA GLY A 22 11.66 3.89 -7.62
C GLY A 22 10.63 3.07 -8.42
N PRO A 23 11.01 1.90 -8.96
CA PRO A 23 10.25 1.23 -10.00
C PRO A 23 8.82 0.91 -9.54
N LEU A 24 7.87 1.57 -10.20
CA LEU A 24 6.43 1.32 -10.07
C LEU A 24 6.14 -0.10 -10.56
N LYS A 25 5.81 -1.01 -9.65
CA LYS A 25 5.34 -2.36 -10.03
C LYS A 25 3.86 -2.26 -10.39
N ALA A 26 3.53 -2.44 -11.66
CA ALA A 26 2.17 -2.49 -12.17
C ALA A 26 1.71 -3.94 -12.33
N CYS A 27 0.56 -4.30 -11.76
CA CYS A 27 -0.10 -5.60 -11.93
C CYS A 27 -1.59 -5.37 -12.16
N GLY A 28 -2.13 -5.74 -13.33
CA GLY A 28 -3.59 -5.75 -13.59
C GLY A 28 -4.30 -4.40 -13.35
N GLY A 29 -3.68 -3.29 -13.73
CA GLY A 29 -4.23 -1.94 -13.49
C GLY A 29 -3.99 -1.38 -12.09
N VAL A 30 -3.37 -2.12 -11.17
CA VAL A 30 -2.98 -1.59 -9.86
C VAL A 30 -1.54 -1.13 -9.89
N VAL A 31 -1.30 0.10 -9.42
CA VAL A 31 0.02 0.70 -9.27
C VAL A 31 0.32 0.85 -7.78
N LEU A 32 1.43 0.26 -7.34
CA LEU A 32 1.89 0.41 -5.96
C LEU A 32 2.65 1.73 -5.79
N LEU A 33 2.17 2.62 -4.91
CA LEU A 33 2.67 3.98 -4.74
C LEU A 33 3.41 4.20 -3.41
N ASP A 34 4.09 3.17 -2.89
CA ASP A 34 4.82 3.34 -1.63
C ASP A 34 6.07 4.20 -1.84
N PHE A 35 5.88 5.51 -1.71
CA PHE A 35 6.93 6.53 -1.79
C PHE A 35 7.20 7.12 -0.41
N SER A 36 7.73 6.32 0.51
CA SER A 36 8.62 6.84 1.55
C SER A 36 9.32 5.70 2.28
N ASP A 37 10.63 5.86 2.43
CA ASP A 37 11.55 5.05 3.22
C ASP A 37 11.41 5.32 4.75
N GLU A 38 10.30 5.94 5.17
CA GLU A 38 10.08 6.45 6.53
C GLU A 38 9.56 5.37 7.50
N THR A 39 9.12 4.21 6.99
CA THR A 39 8.57 3.12 7.81
C THR A 39 9.38 1.84 7.66
N ALA A 40 10.02 1.39 8.75
CA ALA A 40 10.87 0.20 8.75
C ALA A 40 10.11 -1.08 8.37
N TYR A 41 8.83 -1.23 8.76
CA TYR A 41 8.02 -2.39 8.42
C TYR A 41 7.25 -2.18 7.11
N ARG A 42 7.57 -3.01 6.11
CA ARG A 42 6.93 -3.00 4.79
C ARG A 42 6.27 -4.37 4.51
N PRO A 43 4.99 -4.54 4.89
CA PRO A 43 4.24 -5.75 4.58
C PRO A 43 4.31 -6.13 3.09
N LEU A 44 4.56 -7.40 2.80
CA LEU A 44 4.51 -7.93 1.45
C LEU A 44 3.06 -8.02 0.98
N SER A 45 2.86 -7.82 -0.32
CA SER A 45 1.53 -7.83 -0.92
C SER A 45 1.51 -8.53 -2.28
N ASP A 46 0.41 -9.24 -2.52
CA ASP A 46 0.03 -9.72 -3.84
C ASP A 46 -1.20 -8.97 -4.33
N VAL A 47 -1.24 -8.71 -5.64
CA VAL A 47 -2.41 -8.15 -6.32
C VAL A 47 -2.82 -9.12 -7.41
N THR A 48 -4.06 -9.58 -7.33
CA THR A 48 -4.63 -10.55 -8.25
C THR A 48 -5.91 -10.00 -8.84
N GLU A 49 -6.18 -10.36 -10.08
CA GLU A 49 -7.41 -10.03 -10.78
C GLU A 49 -8.17 -11.33 -11.04
N VAL A 50 -9.45 -11.34 -10.72
CA VAL A 50 -10.40 -12.40 -11.08
C VAL A 50 -11.53 -11.79 -11.92
N ASP A 51 -12.44 -12.61 -12.43
CA ASP A 51 -13.47 -12.17 -13.37
C ASP A 51 -14.31 -10.99 -12.85
N ASP A 52 -14.66 -10.99 -11.58
CA ASP A 52 -15.58 -10.05 -10.94
C ASP A 52 -14.92 -9.06 -9.97
N ALA A 53 -13.61 -9.17 -9.72
CA ALA A 53 -12.93 -8.37 -8.70
C ALA A 53 -11.42 -8.24 -8.91
N VAL A 54 -10.86 -7.20 -8.31
CA VAL A 54 -9.43 -7.08 -7.99
C VAL A 54 -9.25 -7.41 -6.51
N ARG A 55 -8.24 -8.23 -6.17
CA ARG A 55 -7.96 -8.65 -4.79
C ARG A 55 -6.53 -8.29 -4.42
N ILE A 56 -6.38 -7.59 -3.31
CA ILE A 56 -5.09 -7.26 -2.70
C ILE A 56 -4.94 -8.11 -1.44
N LEU A 57 -3.88 -8.91 -1.38
CA LEU A 57 -3.50 -9.68 -0.20
C LEU A 57 -2.30 -9.01 0.45
N LEU A 58 -2.33 -8.85 1.77
CA LEU A 58 -1.26 -8.20 2.54
C LEU A 58 -0.87 -9.04 3.75
N GLU A 59 0.42 -9.33 3.91
CA GLU A 59 0.95 -10.10 5.04
C GLU A 59 1.12 -9.23 6.28
N LEU A 60 0.24 -9.41 7.26
CA LEU A 60 0.21 -8.70 8.55
C LEU A 60 0.35 -9.62 9.78
N PRO A 61 1.27 -10.60 9.80
CA PRO A 61 1.45 -11.47 10.98
C PRO A 61 1.97 -10.67 12.18
N GLY A 62 1.30 -10.83 13.32
CA GLY A 62 1.65 -10.15 14.57
C GLY A 62 1.24 -8.67 14.66
N VAL A 63 0.49 -8.16 13.68
CA VAL A 63 -0.13 -6.83 13.75
C VAL A 63 -1.45 -6.94 14.53
N PRO A 64 -1.73 -6.11 15.55
CA PRO A 64 -3.03 -6.08 16.21
C PRO A 64 -4.17 -5.69 15.25
N ALA A 65 -5.39 -6.19 15.44
CA ALA A 65 -6.49 -5.92 14.49
C ALA A 65 -6.99 -4.46 14.58
N ASP A 66 -7.03 -3.93 15.79
CA ASP A 66 -7.38 -2.56 16.13
C ASP A 66 -6.36 -1.52 15.66
N SER A 67 -5.12 -1.92 15.39
CA SER A 67 -4.11 -1.01 14.83
C SER A 67 -4.20 -0.85 13.30
N VAL A 68 -4.92 -1.72 12.60
CA VAL A 68 -5.03 -1.69 11.13
C VAL A 68 -6.17 -0.79 10.69
N GLN A 69 -5.88 0.13 9.79
CA GLN A 69 -6.89 0.97 9.15
C GLN A 69 -6.79 0.84 7.63
N VAL A 70 -7.96 0.73 6.97
CA VAL A 70 -8.08 0.65 5.53
C VAL A 70 -8.94 1.82 5.06
N TRP A 71 -8.44 2.59 4.10
CA TRP A 71 -9.09 3.79 3.59
C TRP A 71 -9.20 3.73 2.07
N VAL A 72 -10.36 4.12 1.56
CA VAL A 72 -10.53 4.50 0.16
C VAL A 72 -10.32 6.02 0.06
N ARG A 73 -9.39 6.47 -0.79
CA ARG A 73 -9.08 7.89 -0.98
C ARG A 73 -8.98 8.20 -2.48
N GLY A 74 -10.08 8.65 -3.07
CA GLY A 74 -10.18 8.82 -4.51
C GLY A 74 -10.10 7.48 -5.21
N ASP A 75 -9.05 7.27 -6.01
CA ASP A 75 -8.73 6.04 -6.74
C ASP A 75 -7.75 5.11 -5.99
N ARG A 76 -7.49 5.39 -4.69
CA ARG A 76 -6.48 4.67 -3.90
C ARG A 76 -7.08 3.89 -2.75
N ILE A 77 -6.50 2.72 -2.50
CA ILE A 77 -6.62 1.99 -1.24
C ILE A 77 -5.36 2.24 -0.42
N GLU A 78 -5.53 2.78 0.78
CA GLU A 78 -4.47 3.03 1.75
C GLU A 78 -4.65 2.12 2.97
N VAL A 79 -3.64 1.32 3.29
CA VAL A 79 -3.60 0.47 4.48
C VAL A 79 -2.51 0.95 5.42
N THR A 80 -2.87 1.27 6.65
CA THR A 80 -1.91 1.68 7.70
C THR A 80 -2.03 0.78 8.91
N GLY A 81 -0.96 0.73 9.71
CA GLY A 81 -0.97 0.09 11.01
C GLY A 81 0.40 0.01 11.64
N GLU A 82 0.53 -0.79 12.70
CA GLU A 82 1.78 -0.95 13.44
C GLU A 82 1.97 -2.37 13.92
N LYS A 83 3.16 -2.93 13.64
CA LYS A 83 3.60 -4.22 14.19
C LYS A 83 4.47 -3.96 15.43
N PRO A 84 3.95 -4.21 16.64
CA PRO A 84 4.71 -3.99 17.86
C PRO A 84 5.89 -4.96 17.96
N THR A 85 6.98 -4.51 18.57
CA THR A 85 8.16 -5.35 18.83
C THR A 85 7.84 -6.49 19.81
N GLY A 86 6.99 -6.21 20.81
CA GLY A 86 6.63 -7.15 21.87
C GLY A 86 7.76 -7.46 22.85
N PHE A 87 8.90 -6.79 22.73
CA PHE A 87 10.05 -6.97 23.62
C PHE A 87 9.98 -5.99 24.79
N PRO A 88 10.19 -6.45 26.04
CA PRO A 88 10.31 -5.55 27.19
C PRO A 88 11.51 -4.59 26.98
N PRO A 89 11.32 -3.28 27.18
CA PRO A 89 12.40 -2.31 27.05
C PRO A 89 13.56 -2.63 28.01
N GLY A 90 14.79 -2.64 27.51
CA GLY A 90 16.01 -2.74 28.33
C GLY A 90 16.35 -4.13 28.86
N GLU A 91 15.50 -5.14 28.66
CA GLU A 91 15.72 -6.50 29.19
C GLU A 91 16.06 -7.54 28.11
N THR A 92 16.04 -7.15 26.83
CA THR A 92 16.17 -8.09 25.71
C THR A 92 17.54 -7.95 25.02
N SER A 93 18.36 -9.00 25.09
CA SER A 93 19.54 -9.17 24.24
C SER A 93 19.21 -10.09 23.08
N PHE A 94 19.40 -9.63 21.84
CA PHE A 94 19.10 -10.42 20.66
C PHE A 94 20.31 -11.24 20.24
N LEU A 95 20.13 -12.56 20.12
CA LEU A 95 21.09 -13.42 19.41
C LEU A 95 20.89 -13.33 17.88
N CYS A 96 19.64 -13.13 17.45
CA CYS A 96 19.26 -12.92 16.06
C CYS A 96 17.94 -12.12 15.99
N LEU A 97 17.85 -11.17 15.08
CA LEU A 97 16.69 -10.30 14.89
C LEU A 97 16.39 -10.13 13.39
N GLU A 98 15.61 -11.05 12.84
CA GLU A 98 15.22 -11.03 11.41
C GLU A 98 13.85 -10.38 11.19
N ARG A 99 13.00 -10.41 12.22
CA ARG A 99 11.64 -9.84 12.17
C ARG A 99 11.73 -8.33 12.12
N ILE A 100 11.01 -7.75 11.17
CA ILE A 100 10.84 -6.31 11.04
C ILE A 100 9.58 -5.87 11.79
N PHE A 101 9.67 -4.71 12.46
CA PHE A 101 8.65 -4.12 13.33
C PHE A 101 8.47 -2.63 13.04
N GLY A 102 7.40 -2.05 13.59
CA GLY A 102 7.08 -0.64 13.49
C GLY A 102 5.84 -0.36 12.67
N LYS A 103 5.61 0.94 12.43
CA LYS A 103 4.51 1.45 11.64
C LYS A 103 4.68 1.06 10.18
N PHE A 104 3.59 0.94 9.46
CA PHE A 104 3.58 0.72 8.01
C PHE A 104 2.48 1.54 7.34
N ARG A 105 2.70 1.86 6.07
CA ARG A 105 1.72 2.46 5.17
C ARG A 105 1.89 1.86 3.78
N ARG A 106 0.81 1.29 3.24
CA ARG A 106 0.76 0.68 1.91
C ARG A 106 -0.30 1.38 1.08
N VAL A 107 0.06 1.87 -0.11
CA VAL A 107 -0.88 2.59 -0.99
C VAL A 107 -0.94 1.93 -2.34
N PHE A 108 -2.15 1.54 -2.73
CA PHE A 108 -2.47 0.92 -4.01
C PHE A 108 -3.36 1.88 -4.79
N GLU A 109 -2.87 2.42 -5.90
CA GLU A 109 -3.71 3.11 -6.88
C GLU A 109 -4.35 2.08 -7.78
N VAL A 110 -5.68 2.14 -7.90
CA VAL A 110 -6.46 1.13 -8.61
C VAL A 110 -7.01 1.76 -9.89
N VAL A 111 -6.41 1.42 -11.02
CA VAL A 111 -6.81 1.90 -12.34
C VAL A 111 -7.73 0.87 -12.99
N GLY A 112 -8.90 1.30 -13.45
CA GLY A 112 -9.84 0.46 -14.17
C GLY A 112 -11.29 0.70 -13.78
N SER A 113 -12.19 -0.11 -14.33
CA SER A 113 -13.63 -0.06 -14.03
C SER A 113 -13.93 -0.89 -12.79
N VAL A 114 -13.65 -0.34 -11.61
CA VAL A 114 -13.88 -0.98 -10.30
C VAL A 114 -14.82 -0.16 -9.42
N ASN A 115 -15.57 -0.82 -8.55
CA ASN A 115 -16.47 -0.19 -7.59
C ASN A 115 -15.77 0.00 -6.25
N LEU A 116 -15.09 1.15 -6.10
CA LEU A 116 -14.44 1.53 -4.85
C LEU A 116 -15.44 1.85 -3.70
N GLY A 117 -16.74 1.94 -3.99
CA GLY A 117 -17.79 2.11 -2.98
C GLY A 117 -18.19 0.81 -2.27
N GLU A 118 -17.84 -0.35 -2.84
CA GLU A 118 -18.22 -1.68 -2.32
C GLU A 118 -16.98 -2.51 -1.94
N VAL A 119 -15.91 -1.83 -1.52
CA VAL A 119 -14.70 -2.50 -1.07
C VAL A 119 -14.97 -3.25 0.23
N THR A 120 -14.50 -4.49 0.31
CA THR A 120 -14.52 -5.30 1.53
C THR A 120 -13.10 -5.64 1.96
N ALA A 121 -12.88 -5.74 3.27
CA ALA A 121 -11.60 -6.12 3.85
C ALA A 121 -11.83 -7.17 4.93
N ILE A 122 -11.17 -8.32 4.80
CA ILE A 122 -11.26 -9.42 5.75
C ILE A 122 -9.84 -9.80 6.15
N ARG A 123 -9.63 -9.96 7.45
CA ARG A 123 -8.36 -10.46 7.98
C ARG A 123 -8.55 -11.85 8.58
N LYS A 124 -7.69 -12.78 8.19
CA LYS A 124 -7.65 -14.14 8.73
C LYS A 124 -6.22 -14.67 8.69
N ASP A 125 -5.80 -15.35 9.75
CA ASP A 125 -4.50 -16.05 9.84
C ASP A 125 -3.28 -15.19 9.47
N GLY A 126 -3.31 -13.90 9.83
CA GLY A 126 -2.22 -12.96 9.54
C GLY A 126 -2.23 -12.39 8.13
N ILE A 127 -3.21 -12.73 7.29
CA ILE A 127 -3.39 -12.16 5.94
C ILE A 127 -4.60 -11.22 5.94
N MET A 128 -4.41 -10.02 5.41
CA MET A 128 -5.48 -9.09 5.07
C MET A 128 -5.84 -9.25 3.59
N ALA A 129 -7.09 -9.55 3.30
CA ALA A 129 -7.63 -9.66 1.96
C ALA A 129 -8.60 -8.51 1.71
N ILE A 130 -8.24 -7.62 0.78
CA ILE A 130 -9.07 -6.51 0.32
C ILE A 130 -9.63 -6.89 -1.04
N THR A 131 -10.95 -6.90 -1.17
CA THR A 131 -11.65 -7.24 -2.41
C THR A 131 -12.36 -6.01 -2.95
N ILE A 132 -12.07 -5.68 -4.20
CA ILE A 132 -12.58 -4.52 -4.92
C ILE A 132 -13.40 -5.05 -6.10
N PRO A 133 -14.74 -5.01 -6.04
CA PRO A 133 -15.57 -5.51 -7.13
C PRO A 133 -15.30 -4.74 -8.41
N LYS A 134 -15.34 -5.43 -9.55
CA LYS A 134 -15.37 -4.79 -10.87
C LYS A 134 -16.77 -4.24 -11.13
N ILE A 135 -16.84 -3.12 -11.84
CA ILE A 135 -18.12 -2.63 -12.34
C ILE A 135 -18.50 -3.53 -13.52
N PRO A 136 -19.69 -4.17 -13.50
CA PRO A 136 -20.16 -4.95 -14.64
C PRO A 136 -20.11 -4.10 -15.90
N GLU A 137 -19.48 -4.61 -16.96
CA GLU A 137 -19.36 -3.89 -18.22
C GLU A 137 -20.75 -3.54 -18.77
N ARG A 138 -21.12 -2.26 -18.68
CA ARG A 138 -22.32 -1.71 -19.33
C ARG A 138 -22.15 -1.53 -20.84
N ARG A 139 -20.93 -1.67 -21.37
CA ARG A 139 -20.68 -1.64 -22.80
C ARG A 139 -21.18 -2.97 -23.38
N GLY A 140 -22.36 -2.92 -23.98
CA GLY A 140 -22.97 -4.08 -24.63
C GLY A 140 -22.00 -4.76 -25.59
N ARG A 141 -22.17 -6.09 -25.74
CA ARG A 141 -21.43 -6.90 -26.71
C ARG A 141 -21.40 -6.21 -28.07
N GLU A 142 -20.26 -6.26 -28.74
CA GLU A 142 -20.11 -5.74 -30.10
C GLU A 142 -21.26 -6.24 -30.98
N ARG A 143 -22.01 -5.31 -31.58
CA ARG A 143 -23.07 -5.62 -32.53
C ARG A 143 -22.75 -4.95 -33.85
N ARG A 144 -22.62 -5.78 -34.89
CA ARG A 144 -22.53 -5.31 -36.27
C ARG A 144 -23.82 -4.56 -36.64
N ILE A 145 -23.69 -3.34 -37.13
CA ILE A 145 -24.80 -2.58 -37.69
C ILE A 145 -24.83 -2.84 -39.21
N PRO A 146 -25.92 -3.41 -39.76
CA PRO A 146 -26.05 -3.59 -41.19
C PRO A 146 -26.23 -2.22 -41.88
N VAL A 147 -25.44 -1.99 -42.93
CA VAL A 147 -25.61 -0.85 -43.83
C VAL A 147 -26.63 -1.24 -44.90
N ILE A 148 -27.67 -0.42 -45.09
CA ILE A 148 -28.70 -0.62 -46.12
C ILE A 148 -28.46 0.47 -47.17
N GLU A 149 -28.32 0.09 -48.44
CA GLU A 149 -28.25 1.03 -49.55
C GLU A 149 -29.65 1.61 -49.83
N GLY A 150 -29.70 2.92 -50.09
CA GLY A 150 -30.91 3.67 -50.45
C GLY A 150 -30.97 3.99 -51.93
#